data_AF-A0A1F7ZMS4-F1
#
_entry.id   AF-A0A1F7ZMS4-F1
#
_cell.length_a   1.000
_cell.length_b   1.000
_cell.length_c   1.000
_cell.angle_alpha   90.00
_cell.angle_beta   90.00
_cell.angle_gamma   90.00
#
_symmetry.space_group_name_H-M   'P 1'
#
loop_
_entity.id
_entity.type
_entity.pdbx_description
1 polymer ?
#
loop_
_entity_poly.entity_id
_entity_poly.type
_entity_poly.pdbx_seq_one_letter_code
_entity_poly.pdbx_strand_id
1 'polypeptide(L)'
;MPPSRTESISCKWIPGIKAPPQRMANSETDYALLRRFDTIFLIDDSSSMRGQNWKETLDALVNISPICTRNDPDGIDIYFLKHRNPKDTQGAFRMLTTPQSVENIFESVYPHGDTPIGARLKAILGPYMEDLAESLRYRGTNTDSISTVRPINIIVITDGKPTDGLEDDLVATIVATAKQLDDWHADEWQVGIQFFQVGHDKEVTRYLEYLDDDLSENHGVRDIVDTVTWDKDPGELSADTILKVVLGAVHRGYDRQRVRTSFQA
;
A
#
# COMPACT_ATOMS: atom_id res chain seq x y z
N MET A 1 29.94 45.79 -3.34
CA MET A 1 30.63 44.85 -4.26
C MET A 1 31.77 44.16 -3.51
N PRO A 2 32.15 42.92 -3.89
CA PRO A 2 32.44 41.72 -3.05
C PRO A 2 33.96 41.55 -2.75
N PRO A 3 34.59 40.40 -2.34
CA PRO A 3 34.22 38.94 -2.24
C PRO A 3 34.36 38.31 -0.83
N SER A 4 33.72 37.20 -0.42
CA SER A 4 33.55 35.80 -0.88
C SER A 4 34.81 34.90 -0.77
N ARG A 5 34.79 33.93 0.17
CA ARG A 5 35.11 32.51 -0.09
C ARG A 5 34.81 31.59 1.10
N THR A 6 34.15 30.50 0.74
CA THR A 6 33.85 29.26 1.42
C THR A 6 35.11 28.45 1.73
N GLU A 7 35.12 27.75 2.87
CA GLU A 7 35.97 26.57 3.08
C GLU A 7 35.09 25.35 3.36
N SER A 8 35.29 24.36 2.51
CA SER A 8 34.67 23.05 2.45
C SER A 8 35.28 22.08 3.46
N ILE A 9 34.46 21.40 4.24
CA ILE A 9 34.88 20.25 5.05
C ILE A 9 35.16 19.08 4.09
N SER A 10 36.42 18.64 4.02
CA SER A 10 36.82 17.48 3.22
C SER A 10 36.40 16.18 3.91
N CYS A 11 35.44 15.44 3.35
CA CYS A 11 35.20 14.05 3.70
C CYS A 11 36.38 13.20 3.18
N LYS A 12 37.15 12.61 4.11
CA LYS A 12 38.17 11.61 3.78
C LYS A 12 37.48 10.36 3.23
N TRP A 13 37.83 10.00 1.99
CA TRP A 13 37.42 8.78 1.31
C TRP A 13 38.01 7.56 2.03
N ILE A 14 37.17 6.62 2.48
CA ILE A 14 37.58 5.28 2.93
C ILE A 14 37.43 4.34 1.73
N PRO A 15 38.51 3.76 1.16
CA PRO A 15 38.40 2.85 0.03
C PRO A 15 37.73 1.54 0.47
N GLY A 16 36.57 1.20 -0.12
CA GLY A 16 35.98 -0.14 0.04
C GLY A 16 34.47 -0.17 0.31
N ILE A 17 33.84 0.95 0.67
CA ILE A 17 32.37 1.02 0.80
C ILE A 17 31.83 1.56 -0.52
N LYS A 18 31.34 0.66 -1.38
CA LYS A 18 30.51 1.08 -2.52
C LYS A 18 29.27 1.75 -1.93
N ALA A 19 29.06 3.03 -2.23
CA ALA A 19 27.77 3.66 -2.01
C ALA A 19 26.68 2.78 -2.68
N PRO A 20 25.52 2.57 -2.03
CA PRO A 20 24.44 1.82 -2.65
C PRO A 20 24.11 2.50 -3.99
N PRO A 21 23.91 1.72 -5.08
CA PRO A 21 23.65 2.30 -6.37
C PRO A 21 22.37 3.12 -6.29
N GLN A 22 22.46 4.43 -6.44
CA GLN A 22 21.32 5.27 -6.79
C GLN A 22 20.89 4.86 -8.21
N ARG A 23 20.01 3.85 -8.30
CA ARG A 23 19.33 3.51 -9.54
C ARG A 23 18.32 4.60 -9.82
N MET A 24 18.49 5.29 -10.95
CA MET A 24 17.44 6.16 -11.49
C MET A 24 16.26 5.25 -11.86
N ALA A 25 15.15 5.41 -11.14
CA ALA A 25 13.84 4.87 -11.45
C ALA A 25 13.52 5.12 -12.93
N ASN A 26 13.30 4.06 -13.71
CA ASN A 26 12.98 4.21 -15.13
C ASN A 26 11.45 4.29 -15.22
N SER A 27 10.92 5.50 -15.04
CA SER A 27 9.52 5.75 -14.73
C SER A 27 8.51 4.97 -15.61
N GLU A 28 8.76 4.81 -16.91
CA GLU A 28 7.88 4.02 -17.79
C GLU A 28 7.82 2.52 -17.45
N THR A 29 8.92 1.93 -16.97
CA THR A 29 8.95 0.53 -16.52
C THR A 29 8.24 0.39 -15.18
N ASP A 30 8.40 1.39 -14.31
CA ASP A 30 7.85 1.41 -12.96
C ASP A 30 6.31 1.50 -13.03
N TYR A 31 5.77 2.40 -13.87
CA TYR A 31 4.33 2.53 -14.09
C TYR A 31 3.70 1.31 -14.79
N ALA A 32 4.45 0.59 -15.63
CA ALA A 32 3.95 -0.61 -16.29
C ALA A 32 3.64 -1.73 -15.30
N LEU A 33 4.27 -1.72 -14.13
CA LEU A 33 4.01 -2.69 -13.08
C LEU A 33 2.67 -2.44 -12.37
N LEU A 34 2.13 -1.22 -12.40
CA LEU A 34 0.79 -0.92 -11.87
C LEU A 34 -0.30 -1.79 -12.53
N ARG A 35 -0.15 -2.11 -13.83
CA ARG A 35 -1.04 -3.01 -14.59
C ARG A 35 -1.10 -4.44 -14.07
N ARG A 36 -0.19 -4.80 -13.16
CA ARG A 36 -0.07 -6.16 -12.66
C ARG A 36 -0.81 -6.35 -11.33
N PHE A 37 -1.24 -5.26 -10.70
CA PHE A 37 -1.89 -5.27 -9.39
C PHE A 37 -3.20 -4.50 -9.44
N ASP A 38 -4.23 -5.00 -8.79
CA ASP A 38 -5.41 -4.18 -8.52
C ASP A 38 -5.09 -3.25 -7.35
N THR A 39 -5.18 -1.93 -7.57
CA THR A 39 -4.87 -0.93 -6.55
C THR A 39 -6.11 -0.57 -5.75
N ILE A 40 -6.06 -0.87 -4.45
CA ILE A 40 -7.17 -0.65 -3.51
C ILE A 40 -6.74 0.39 -2.48
N PHE A 41 -7.50 1.46 -2.35
CA PHE A 41 -7.34 2.42 -1.25
C PHE A 41 -8.33 2.10 -0.13
N LEU A 42 -7.81 1.84 1.07
CA LEU A 42 -8.61 1.70 2.29
C LEU A 42 -8.48 2.98 3.12
N ILE A 43 -9.52 3.79 3.12
CA ILE A 43 -9.52 5.13 3.71
C ILE A 43 -10.14 5.10 5.11
N ASP A 44 -9.41 5.66 6.06
CA ASP A 44 -9.90 5.95 7.41
C ASP A 44 -10.95 7.07 7.38
N ASP A 45 -12.21 6.72 7.69
CA ASP A 45 -13.32 7.63 7.89
C ASP A 45 -13.72 7.76 9.37
N SER A 46 -12.76 7.60 10.29
CA SER A 46 -12.93 7.78 11.74
C SER A 46 -13.05 9.26 12.14
N SER A 47 -13.39 9.51 13.41
CA SER A 47 -13.57 10.90 13.89
C SER A 47 -12.28 11.72 13.92
N SER A 48 -11.10 11.08 14.07
CA SER A 48 -9.80 11.77 14.12
C SER A 48 -9.45 12.43 12.79
N MET A 49 -9.87 11.81 11.68
CA MET A 49 -9.61 12.30 10.34
C MET A 49 -10.30 13.64 10.01
N ARG A 50 -11.23 14.13 10.82
CA ARG A 50 -11.98 15.37 10.54
C ARG A 50 -11.06 16.57 10.32
N GLY A 51 -11.44 17.41 9.36
CA GLY A 51 -10.76 18.68 9.09
C GLY A 51 -9.61 18.50 8.13
N GLN A 52 -8.38 18.75 8.57
CA GLN A 52 -7.22 18.83 7.68
C GLN A 52 -6.83 17.45 7.12
N ASN A 53 -6.77 16.41 7.95
CA ASN A 53 -6.39 15.06 7.53
C ASN A 53 -7.31 14.50 6.43
N TRP A 54 -8.63 14.73 6.54
CA TRP A 54 -9.61 14.34 5.51
C TRP A 54 -9.41 15.09 4.20
N LYS A 55 -9.14 16.40 4.26
CA LYS A 55 -8.89 17.22 3.06
C LYS A 55 -7.61 16.81 2.36
N GLU A 56 -6.53 16.61 3.13
CA GLU A 56 -5.27 16.12 2.59
C GLU A 56 -5.49 14.79 1.87
N THR A 57 -6.15 13.83 2.53
CA THR A 57 -6.47 12.52 1.93
C THR A 57 -7.23 12.64 0.61
N LEU A 58 -8.22 13.53 0.53
CA LEU A 58 -8.93 13.81 -0.72
C LEU A 58 -7.98 14.36 -1.80
N ASP A 59 -7.19 15.38 -1.46
CA ASP A 59 -6.27 16.03 -2.40
C ASP A 59 -5.27 15.03 -2.99
N ALA A 60 -4.76 14.09 -2.20
CA ALA A 60 -3.95 12.99 -2.73
C ALA A 60 -4.66 12.14 -3.77
N LEU A 61 -5.85 11.65 -3.43
CA LEU A 61 -6.55 10.69 -4.26
C LEU A 61 -6.98 11.33 -5.58
N VAL A 62 -7.37 12.60 -5.53
CA VAL A 62 -7.61 13.46 -6.70
C VAL A 62 -6.36 13.58 -7.56
N ASN A 63 -5.19 13.78 -6.95
CA ASN A 63 -3.95 13.94 -7.71
C ASN A 63 -3.36 12.63 -8.25
N ILE A 64 -3.57 11.49 -7.56
CA ILE A 64 -3.04 10.19 -8.01
C ILE A 64 -3.96 9.50 -9.01
N SER A 65 -5.28 9.74 -8.96
CA SER A 65 -6.24 9.06 -9.85
C SER A 65 -5.90 9.20 -11.34
N PRO A 66 -5.47 10.35 -11.90
CA PRO A 66 -5.04 10.43 -13.31
C PRO A 66 -3.79 9.60 -13.63
N ILE A 67 -2.91 9.40 -12.64
CA ILE A 67 -1.69 8.62 -12.78
C ILE A 67 -2.02 7.12 -12.79
N CYS A 68 -2.91 6.70 -11.88
CA CYS A 68 -3.43 5.34 -11.86
C CYS A 68 -4.19 5.04 -13.16
N THR A 69 -5.19 5.84 -13.56
CA THR A 69 -6.01 5.58 -14.77
C THR A 69 -5.22 5.50 -16.07
N ARG A 70 -4.12 6.26 -16.20
CA ARG A 70 -3.27 6.19 -17.41
C ARG A 70 -2.58 4.83 -17.53
N ASN A 71 -2.25 4.24 -16.40
CA ASN A 71 -1.45 3.03 -16.34
C ASN A 71 -2.31 1.80 -16.07
N ASP A 72 -3.42 1.92 -15.35
CA ASP A 72 -4.37 0.86 -15.03
C ASP A 72 -5.75 1.20 -15.62
N PRO A 73 -6.18 0.51 -16.70
CA PRO A 73 -7.37 0.89 -17.44
C PRO A 73 -8.71 0.59 -16.72
N ASP A 74 -8.70 -0.27 -15.71
CA ASP A 74 -9.85 -0.52 -14.81
C ASP A 74 -9.96 0.53 -13.70
N GLY A 75 -8.87 1.20 -13.32
CA GLY A 75 -8.86 2.33 -12.39
C GLY A 75 -8.49 1.92 -10.97
N ILE A 76 -9.01 2.63 -9.97
CA ILE A 76 -8.75 2.35 -8.55
C ILE A 76 -10.04 1.98 -7.82
N ASP A 77 -9.91 1.13 -6.80
CA ASP A 77 -11.00 0.80 -5.90
C ASP A 77 -10.84 1.57 -4.58
N ILE A 78 -11.91 2.20 -4.10
CA ILE A 78 -11.92 2.88 -2.79
C ILE A 78 -12.85 2.14 -1.83
N TYR A 79 -12.31 1.82 -0.66
CA TYR A 79 -13.02 1.32 0.50
C TYR A 79 -12.87 2.33 1.64
N PHE A 80 -13.89 2.47 2.47
CA PHE A 80 -13.77 3.15 3.76
C PHE A 80 -13.78 2.15 4.90
N LEU A 81 -13.20 2.52 6.06
CA LEU A 81 -13.26 1.70 7.27
C LEU A 81 -14.71 1.38 7.66
N LYS A 82 -15.59 2.37 7.63
CA LYS A 82 -17.01 2.21 8.01
C LYS A 82 -18.01 2.50 6.92
N HIS A 83 -17.83 3.53 6.12
CA HIS A 83 -18.77 3.81 5.05
C HIS A 83 -18.83 2.61 4.08
N ARG A 84 -20.04 2.29 3.61
CA ARG A 84 -20.30 1.20 2.66
C ARG A 84 -21.12 1.76 1.51
N ASN A 85 -20.62 1.59 0.29
CA ASN A 85 -21.43 1.82 -0.89
C ASN A 85 -22.58 0.78 -0.93
N PRO A 86 -23.86 1.19 -0.83
CA PRO A 86 -24.98 0.25 -0.79
C PRO A 86 -25.20 -0.50 -2.11
N LYS A 87 -24.51 -0.11 -3.19
CA LYS A 87 -24.60 -0.73 -4.51
C LYS A 87 -23.53 -1.81 -4.75
N ASP A 88 -22.59 -2.00 -3.83
CA ASP A 88 -21.51 -2.98 -3.93
C ASP A 88 -21.59 -3.99 -2.77
N THR A 89 -21.36 -5.26 -3.06
CA THR A 89 -21.51 -6.35 -2.07
C THR A 89 -20.50 -6.27 -0.93
N GLN A 90 -19.32 -5.68 -1.17
CA GLN A 90 -18.29 -5.44 -0.17
C GLN A 90 -18.27 -3.98 0.33
N GLY A 91 -19.20 -3.15 -0.18
CA GLY A 91 -19.31 -1.74 0.13
C GLY A 91 -18.22 -0.86 -0.52
N ALA A 92 -17.59 -1.34 -1.59
CA ALA A 92 -16.55 -0.65 -2.33
C ALA A 92 -17.09 0.37 -3.34
N PHE A 93 -16.28 1.36 -3.68
CA PHE A 93 -16.44 2.19 -4.87
C PHE A 93 -15.43 1.71 -5.91
N ARG A 94 -15.91 0.94 -6.89
CA ARG A 94 -15.08 0.20 -7.84
C ARG A 94 -14.71 1.02 -9.06
N MET A 95 -13.57 0.68 -9.68
CA MET A 95 -13.18 1.11 -11.03
C MET A 95 -13.25 2.63 -11.24
N LEU A 96 -12.77 3.39 -10.25
CA LEU A 96 -12.75 4.84 -10.31
C LEU A 96 -11.62 5.31 -11.22
N THR A 97 -11.99 6.02 -12.28
CA THR A 97 -11.05 6.43 -13.32
C THR A 97 -10.89 7.95 -13.43
N THR A 98 -11.70 8.73 -12.71
CA THR A 98 -11.69 10.20 -12.80
C THR A 98 -11.57 10.85 -11.42
N PRO A 99 -10.84 11.98 -11.31
CA PRO A 99 -10.79 12.75 -10.06
C PRO A 99 -12.16 13.18 -9.56
N GLN A 100 -13.07 13.57 -10.47
CA GLN A 100 -14.43 13.96 -10.12
C GLN A 100 -15.20 12.84 -9.41
N SER A 101 -14.98 11.58 -9.81
CA SER A 101 -15.62 10.45 -9.13
C SER A 101 -15.16 10.32 -7.68
N VAL A 102 -13.86 10.58 -7.41
CA VAL A 102 -13.29 10.59 -6.05
C VAL A 102 -13.89 11.74 -5.24
N GLU A 103 -13.92 12.95 -5.78
CA GLU A 103 -14.52 14.12 -5.12
C GLU A 103 -15.97 13.86 -4.72
N ASN A 104 -16.80 13.37 -5.65
CA ASN A 104 -18.22 13.09 -5.40
C ASN A 104 -18.42 12.06 -4.27
N ILE A 105 -17.51 11.10 -4.15
CA ILE A 105 -17.54 10.12 -3.05
C ILE A 105 -17.26 10.84 -1.73
N PHE A 106 -16.20 11.64 -1.65
CA PHE A 106 -15.81 12.37 -0.45
C PHE A 106 -16.82 13.44 -0.02
N GLU A 107 -17.62 13.97 -0.95
CA GLU A 107 -18.78 14.84 -0.64
C GLU A 107 -19.91 14.07 0.07
N SER A 108 -20.04 12.76 -0.20
CA SER A 108 -21.09 11.90 0.36
C SER A 108 -20.71 11.17 1.64
N VAL A 109 -19.42 11.18 2.00
CA VAL A 109 -18.86 10.48 3.16
C VAL A 109 -18.38 11.49 4.19
N TYR A 110 -18.75 11.28 5.46
CA TYR A 110 -18.34 12.14 6.56
C TYR A 110 -17.58 11.35 7.64
N PRO A 111 -16.40 11.80 8.08
CA PRO A 111 -15.63 11.09 9.10
C PRO A 111 -16.35 11.06 10.46
N HIS A 112 -16.47 9.87 11.05
CA HIS A 112 -17.22 9.63 12.29
C HIS A 112 -16.76 8.35 12.98
N GLY A 113 -17.04 8.17 14.27
CA GLY A 113 -16.76 6.93 15.03
C GLY A 113 -15.28 6.59 15.23
N ASP A 114 -15.03 5.30 15.40
CA ASP A 114 -13.78 4.56 15.67
C ASP A 114 -12.93 4.20 14.42
N THR A 115 -11.82 3.49 14.60
CA THR A 115 -10.86 3.14 13.54
C THR A 115 -10.72 1.61 13.40
N PRO A 116 -11.72 0.89 12.85
CA PRO A 116 -11.75 -0.58 12.80
C PRO A 116 -10.95 -1.17 11.63
N ILE A 117 -9.63 -0.93 11.61
CA ILE A 117 -8.75 -1.34 10.49
C ILE A 117 -8.74 -2.85 10.31
N GLY A 118 -8.50 -3.61 11.39
CA GLY A 118 -8.38 -5.07 11.33
C GLY A 118 -9.65 -5.72 10.79
N ALA A 119 -10.80 -5.36 11.37
CA ALA A 119 -12.10 -5.88 10.93
C ALA A 119 -12.41 -5.55 9.46
N ARG A 120 -12.13 -4.32 9.00
CA ARG A 120 -12.39 -3.94 7.61
C ARG A 120 -11.42 -4.63 6.66
N LEU A 121 -10.14 -4.70 6.99
CA LEU A 121 -9.13 -5.37 6.17
C LEU A 121 -9.46 -6.85 5.99
N LYS A 122 -9.87 -7.54 7.07
CA LYS A 122 -10.33 -8.93 7.02
C LYS A 122 -11.53 -9.11 6.09
N ALA A 123 -12.48 -8.17 6.10
CA ALA A 123 -13.66 -8.22 5.23
C ALA A 123 -13.32 -8.02 3.74
N ILE A 124 -12.20 -7.35 3.43
CA ILE A 124 -11.70 -7.16 2.06
C ILE A 124 -10.88 -8.39 1.63
N LEU A 125 -9.97 -8.85 2.48
CA LEU A 125 -9.08 -9.97 2.18
C LEU A 125 -9.81 -11.31 2.12
N GLY A 126 -10.87 -11.51 2.92
CA GLY A 126 -11.61 -12.78 2.97
C GLY A 126 -12.10 -13.26 1.60
N PRO A 127 -12.97 -12.51 0.91
CA PRO A 127 -13.45 -12.87 -0.43
C PRO A 127 -12.31 -13.05 -1.44
N TYR A 128 -11.29 -12.18 -1.40
CA TYR A 128 -10.13 -12.29 -2.28
C TYR A 128 -9.36 -13.60 -2.09
N MET A 129 -9.14 -14.00 -0.84
CA MET A 129 -8.44 -15.25 -0.51
C MET A 129 -9.28 -16.48 -0.90
N GLU A 130 -10.61 -16.40 -0.82
CA GLU A 130 -11.51 -17.43 -1.32
C GLU A 130 -11.41 -17.60 -2.84
N ASP A 131 -11.48 -16.50 -3.59
CA ASP A 131 -11.32 -16.49 -5.06
C ASP A 131 -9.94 -17.04 -5.47
N LEU A 132 -8.89 -16.63 -4.75
CA LEU A 132 -7.54 -17.14 -4.97
C LEU A 132 -7.46 -18.65 -4.71
N ALA A 133 -8.00 -19.13 -3.59
CA ALA A 133 -8.03 -20.55 -3.27
C ALA A 133 -8.75 -21.37 -4.35
N GLU A 134 -9.87 -20.87 -4.86
CA GLU A 134 -10.61 -21.51 -5.94
C GLU A 134 -9.77 -21.57 -7.22
N SER A 135 -9.16 -20.45 -7.63
CA SER A 135 -8.30 -20.42 -8.82
C SER A 135 -7.12 -21.39 -8.72
N LEU A 136 -6.52 -21.54 -7.53
CA LEU A 136 -5.41 -22.45 -7.28
C LEU A 136 -5.84 -23.93 -7.35
N ARG A 137 -7.06 -24.26 -6.92
CA ARG A 137 -7.60 -25.62 -7.04
C ARG A 137 -7.77 -26.03 -8.50
N TYR A 138 -8.21 -25.11 -9.36
CA TYR A 138 -8.37 -25.37 -10.78
C TYR A 138 -7.02 -25.55 -11.51
N ARG A 139 -5.92 -24.94 -11.04
CA ARG A 139 -4.55 -25.14 -11.59
C ARG A 139 -4.08 -26.60 -11.55
N GLY A 140 -4.53 -27.39 -10.58
CA GLY A 140 -4.19 -28.82 -10.49
C GLY A 140 -4.67 -29.66 -11.69
N THR A 141 -5.46 -29.09 -12.60
CA THR A 141 -6.04 -29.80 -13.75
C THR A 141 -5.48 -29.38 -15.11
N ASN A 142 -4.73 -28.28 -15.21
CA ASN A 142 -4.12 -27.79 -16.44
C ASN A 142 -2.79 -27.09 -16.12
N THR A 143 -1.68 -27.65 -16.62
CA THR A 143 -0.31 -27.33 -16.20
C THR A 143 0.19 -25.93 -16.59
N ASP A 144 -0.60 -25.14 -17.34
CA ASP A 144 -0.14 -23.88 -17.94
C ASP A 144 -0.89 -22.61 -17.46
N SER A 145 -1.79 -22.68 -16.48
CA SER A 145 -2.49 -21.48 -16.01
C SER A 145 -1.77 -20.77 -14.85
N ILE A 146 -1.31 -19.56 -15.15
CA ILE A 146 -1.05 -18.48 -14.17
C ILE A 146 -2.35 -18.29 -13.36
N SER A 147 -2.26 -18.02 -12.05
CA SER A 147 -3.44 -17.67 -11.24
C SER A 147 -4.28 -16.63 -11.99
N THR A 148 -5.57 -16.90 -12.18
CA THR A 148 -6.46 -15.94 -12.85
C THR A 148 -6.81 -14.76 -11.94
N VAL A 149 -6.52 -14.89 -10.64
CA VAL A 149 -6.74 -13.83 -9.65
C VAL A 149 -5.52 -12.91 -9.66
N ARG A 150 -5.76 -11.66 -10.07
CA ARG A 150 -4.75 -10.62 -10.13
C ARG A 150 -4.24 -10.31 -8.71
N PRO A 151 -2.92 -10.13 -8.52
CA PRO A 151 -2.37 -9.61 -7.28
C PRO A 151 -3.03 -8.31 -6.85
N ILE A 152 -3.14 -8.07 -5.54
CA ILE A 152 -3.71 -6.82 -4.99
C ILE A 152 -2.67 -6.02 -4.22
N ASN A 153 -2.83 -4.70 -4.26
CA ASN A 153 -2.06 -3.77 -3.46
C ASN A 153 -3.03 -2.86 -2.67
N ILE A 154 -3.16 -3.11 -1.36
CA ILE A 154 -4.04 -2.36 -0.47
C ILE A 154 -3.26 -1.24 0.19
N ILE A 155 -3.59 0.01 -0.11
CA ILE A 155 -3.00 1.21 0.49
C ILE A 155 -3.97 1.73 1.55
N VAL A 156 -3.63 1.52 2.82
CA VAL A 156 -4.39 1.97 3.99
C VAL A 156 -3.95 3.41 4.33
N ILE A 157 -4.87 4.37 4.22
CA ILE A 157 -4.63 5.78 4.58
C ILE A 157 -5.32 6.07 5.92
N THR A 158 -4.55 6.35 6.97
CA THR A 158 -5.06 6.54 8.34
C THR A 158 -4.23 7.53 9.13
N ASP A 159 -4.85 8.22 10.10
CA ASP A 159 -4.16 9.06 11.08
C ASP A 159 -4.08 8.41 12.48
N GLY A 160 -4.50 7.15 12.60
CA GLY A 160 -4.70 6.48 13.87
C GLY A 160 -4.27 5.01 13.89
N LYS A 161 -4.31 4.43 15.09
CA LYS A 161 -4.17 2.99 15.32
C LYS A 161 -5.55 2.31 15.26
N PRO A 162 -5.60 0.99 15.08
CA PRO A 162 -6.83 0.25 15.27
C PRO A 162 -7.41 0.52 16.67
N THR A 163 -8.69 0.90 16.74
CA THR A 163 -9.39 1.14 18.01
C THR A 163 -10.47 0.12 18.29
N ASP A 164 -10.66 -0.87 17.42
CA ASP A 164 -11.27 -2.12 17.86
C ASP A 164 -10.44 -2.61 19.06
N GLY A 165 -11.09 -3.19 20.08
CA GLY A 165 -10.42 -3.65 21.32
C GLY A 165 -9.49 -4.85 21.11
N LEU A 166 -8.92 -4.93 19.92
CA LEU A 166 -8.26 -6.02 19.25
C LEU A 166 -7.21 -5.37 18.32
N GLU A 167 -6.23 -4.62 18.84
CA GLU A 167 -5.01 -4.34 18.04
C GLU A 167 -4.45 -5.66 17.47
N ASP A 168 -4.65 -6.76 18.22
CA ASP A 168 -4.45 -8.14 17.81
C ASP A 168 -5.24 -8.55 16.56
N ASP A 169 -6.41 -8.00 16.25
CA ASP A 169 -7.20 -8.38 15.06
C ASP A 169 -6.53 -7.93 13.77
N LEU A 170 -5.90 -6.75 13.74
CA LEU A 170 -5.14 -6.32 12.56
C LEU A 170 -3.93 -7.24 12.35
N VAL A 171 -3.12 -7.42 13.40
CA VAL A 171 -1.94 -8.29 13.36
C VAL A 171 -2.34 -9.72 13.00
N ALA A 172 -3.36 -10.28 13.66
CA ALA A 172 -3.86 -11.63 13.39
C ALA A 172 -4.38 -11.78 11.96
N THR A 173 -5.05 -10.76 11.42
CA THR A 173 -5.51 -10.77 10.02
C THR A 173 -4.33 -10.82 9.06
N ILE A 174 -3.35 -9.93 9.23
CA ILE A 174 -2.13 -9.88 8.38
C ILE A 174 -1.38 -11.21 8.46
N VAL A 175 -1.10 -11.70 9.68
CA VAL A 175 -0.37 -12.95 9.91
C VAL A 175 -1.11 -14.15 9.35
N ALA A 176 -2.44 -14.23 9.52
CA ALA A 176 -3.24 -15.33 8.97
C ALA A 176 -3.20 -15.32 7.44
N THR A 177 -3.35 -14.15 6.81
CA THR A 177 -3.23 -14.00 5.35
C THR A 177 -1.84 -14.41 4.87
N ALA A 178 -0.77 -13.93 5.51
CA ALA A 178 0.60 -14.28 5.14
C ALA A 178 0.87 -15.79 5.23
N LYS A 179 0.47 -16.44 6.33
CA LYS A 179 0.59 -17.90 6.51
C LYS A 179 -0.16 -18.68 5.43
N GLN A 180 -1.38 -18.26 5.14
CA GLN A 180 -2.21 -18.94 4.16
C GLN A 180 -1.65 -18.81 2.73
N LEU A 181 -1.04 -17.66 2.39
CA LEU A 181 -0.32 -17.48 1.13
C LEU A 181 0.93 -18.37 1.04
N ASP A 182 1.67 -18.54 2.15
CA ASP A 182 2.81 -19.46 2.22
C ASP A 182 2.37 -20.92 2.06
N ASP A 183 1.31 -21.34 2.74
CA ASP A 183 0.74 -22.70 2.63
C ASP A 183 0.34 -23.03 1.19
N TRP A 184 -0.22 -22.05 0.48
CA TRP A 184 -0.61 -22.18 -0.92
C TRP A 184 0.54 -22.02 -1.91
N HIS A 185 1.75 -21.72 -1.43
CA HIS A 185 2.90 -21.39 -2.27
C HIS A 185 2.55 -20.30 -3.30
N ALA A 186 1.75 -19.32 -2.87
CA ALA A 186 1.36 -18.19 -3.71
C ALA A 186 2.58 -17.29 -4.00
N ASP A 187 2.49 -16.54 -5.09
CA ASP A 187 3.51 -15.55 -5.46
C ASP A 187 3.78 -14.59 -4.30
N GLU A 188 5.04 -14.20 -4.09
CA GLU A 188 5.45 -13.33 -2.96
C GLU A 188 4.73 -11.98 -2.96
N TRP A 189 4.36 -11.50 -4.14
CA TRP A 189 3.66 -10.24 -4.36
C TRP A 189 2.14 -10.42 -4.51
N GLN A 190 1.57 -11.59 -4.25
CA GLN A 190 0.14 -11.83 -4.46
C GLN A 190 -0.75 -10.84 -3.67
N VAL A 191 -0.32 -10.49 -2.45
CA VAL A 191 -0.97 -9.49 -1.60
C VAL A 191 0.10 -8.56 -1.05
N GLY A 192 -0.07 -7.26 -1.25
CA GLY A 192 0.67 -6.21 -0.55
C GLY A 192 -0.26 -5.33 0.26
N ILE A 193 0.13 -4.97 1.47
CA ILE A 193 -0.57 -4.04 2.36
C ILE A 193 0.38 -2.91 2.69
N GLN A 194 -0.01 -1.68 2.39
CA GLN A 194 0.81 -0.51 2.61
C GLN A 194 0.12 0.44 3.56
N PHE A 195 0.79 0.84 4.63
CA PHE A 195 0.28 1.85 5.54
C PHE A 195 0.83 3.22 5.16
N PHE A 196 -0.10 4.15 4.96
CA PHE A 196 0.18 5.55 4.71
C PHE A 196 -0.39 6.37 5.88
N GLN A 197 0.51 6.94 6.68
CA GLN A 197 0.12 7.79 7.79
C GLN A 197 -0.25 9.20 7.33
N VAL A 198 -1.42 9.68 7.74
CA VAL A 198 -1.79 11.10 7.66
C VAL A 198 -1.55 11.76 9.02
N GLY A 199 -1.02 12.98 9.00
CA GLY A 199 -0.64 13.69 10.22
C GLY A 199 0.72 13.26 10.79
N HIS A 200 0.97 13.58 12.06
CA HIS A 200 2.30 13.51 12.68
C HIS A 200 2.30 12.87 14.08
N ASP A 201 1.31 12.01 14.36
CA ASP A 201 1.26 11.29 15.61
C ASP A 201 2.40 10.25 15.69
N LYS A 202 3.36 10.48 16.59
CA LYS A 202 4.54 9.64 16.76
C LYS A 202 4.21 8.24 17.30
N GLU A 203 3.11 8.09 18.02
CA GLU A 203 2.70 6.78 18.50
C GLU A 203 2.12 5.95 17.37
N VAL A 204 1.38 6.57 16.44
CA VAL A 204 0.91 5.93 15.21
C VAL A 204 2.12 5.55 14.35
N THR A 205 3.09 6.46 14.18
CA THR A 205 4.32 6.18 13.43
C THR A 205 5.02 4.92 13.94
N ARG A 206 5.29 4.83 15.25
CA ARG A 206 5.94 3.65 15.85
C ARG A 206 5.13 2.36 15.68
N TYR A 207 3.81 2.45 15.73
CA TYR A 207 2.95 1.29 15.54
C TYR A 207 3.02 0.77 14.11
N LEU A 208 3.02 1.67 13.12
CA LEU A 208 3.15 1.29 11.72
C LEU A 208 4.56 0.77 11.39
N GLU A 209 5.61 1.33 12.01
CA GLU A 209 6.99 0.79 11.93
C GLU A 209 7.05 -0.66 12.45
N TYR A 210 6.40 -0.96 13.58
CA TYR A 210 6.30 -2.34 14.09
C TYR A 210 5.61 -3.30 13.10
N LEU A 211 4.55 -2.84 12.42
CA LEU A 211 3.86 -3.67 11.43
C LEU A 211 4.73 -4.01 10.21
N ASP A 212 5.65 -3.13 9.85
CA ASP A 212 6.56 -3.26 8.69
C ASP A 212 7.81 -4.09 9.04
N ASP A 213 8.56 -3.66 10.05
CA ASP A 213 9.89 -4.20 10.35
C ASP A 213 9.84 -5.50 11.16
N ASP A 214 8.92 -5.60 12.13
CA ASP A 214 8.98 -6.63 13.17
C ASP A 214 7.98 -7.78 12.97
N LEU A 215 6.85 -7.53 12.30
CA LEU A 215 5.72 -8.46 12.24
C LEU A 215 6.08 -9.79 11.55
N SER A 216 6.79 -9.72 10.43
CA SER A 216 7.15 -10.91 9.64
C SER A 216 8.12 -11.82 10.41
N GLU A 217 9.14 -11.25 11.04
CA GLU A 217 10.14 -11.96 11.84
C GLU A 217 9.52 -12.56 13.10
N ASN A 218 8.75 -11.78 13.85
CA ASN A 218 8.13 -12.22 15.11
C ASN A 218 7.16 -13.39 14.94
N HIS A 219 6.51 -13.50 13.78
CA HIS A 219 5.53 -14.54 13.52
C HIS A 219 6.02 -15.64 12.56
N GLY A 220 7.22 -15.50 12.00
CA GLY A 220 7.81 -16.47 11.07
C GLY A 220 7.02 -16.63 9.78
N VAL A 221 6.58 -15.51 9.19
CA VAL A 221 5.73 -15.47 7.99
C VAL A 221 6.38 -14.63 6.91
N ARG A 222 5.93 -14.78 5.65
CA ARG A 222 6.33 -13.84 4.60
C ARG A 222 5.97 -12.40 4.94
N ASP A 223 6.84 -11.50 4.52
CA ASP A 223 6.62 -10.06 4.58
C ASP A 223 5.67 -9.61 3.45
N ILE A 224 4.53 -9.05 3.84
CA ILE A 224 3.47 -8.51 2.97
C ILE A 224 3.09 -7.07 3.33
N VAL A 225 3.77 -6.47 4.32
CA VAL A 225 3.48 -5.13 4.83
C VAL A 225 4.59 -4.18 4.40
N ASP A 226 4.24 -2.94 4.07
CA ASP A 226 5.21 -1.86 3.92
C ASP A 226 4.64 -0.61 4.60
N THR A 227 5.48 0.16 5.29
CA THR A 227 5.05 1.42 5.90
C THR A 227 5.79 2.59 5.26
N VAL A 228 5.04 3.61 4.86
CA VAL A 228 5.63 4.88 4.43
C VAL A 228 5.21 5.98 5.39
N THR A 229 6.19 6.48 6.12
CA THR A 229 6.05 7.60 7.04
C THR A 229 6.35 8.93 6.33
N TRP A 230 5.78 9.99 6.87
CA TRP A 230 6.01 11.35 6.39
C TRP A 230 7.45 11.79 6.64
N ASP A 231 8.30 11.68 5.62
CA ASP A 231 9.67 12.18 5.66
C ASP A 231 9.93 13.20 4.53
N LYS A 232 9.41 14.43 4.74
CA LYS A 232 10.06 15.74 4.49
C LYS A 232 9.02 16.84 4.22
N ASP A 233 9.08 17.87 5.07
CA ASP A 233 8.39 19.17 5.06
C ASP A 233 6.86 19.19 5.25
N PRO A 234 6.34 19.66 6.42
CA PRO A 234 4.92 19.61 6.82
C PRO A 234 3.97 20.30 5.82
N GLY A 235 2.91 19.59 5.39
CA GLY A 235 1.73 20.19 4.76
C GLY A 235 1.33 19.78 3.34
N GLU A 236 2.01 18.85 2.66
CA GLU A 236 1.56 18.42 1.31
C GLU A 236 1.61 16.90 1.10
N LEU A 237 0.43 16.28 1.14
CA LEU A 237 0.20 14.93 0.65
C LEU A 237 0.40 14.88 -0.88
N SER A 238 1.66 14.87 -1.31
CA SER A 238 1.97 14.95 -2.73
C SER A 238 1.64 13.64 -3.43
N ALA A 239 1.07 13.73 -4.63
CA ALA A 239 0.85 12.60 -5.52
C ALA A 239 2.14 11.80 -5.75
N ASP A 240 3.29 12.47 -5.74
CA ASP A 240 4.60 11.85 -5.92
C ASP A 240 4.98 10.93 -4.75
N THR A 241 4.56 11.25 -3.52
CA THR A 241 4.79 10.40 -2.35
C THR A 241 3.95 9.14 -2.45
N ILE A 242 2.64 9.28 -2.70
CA ILE A 242 1.76 8.11 -2.85
C ILE A 242 2.14 7.31 -4.09
N LEU A 243 2.58 7.96 -5.17
CA LEU A 243 3.09 7.26 -6.32
C LEU A 243 4.36 6.46 -5.99
N LYS A 244 5.31 7.03 -5.24
CA LYS A 244 6.48 6.27 -4.76
C LYS A 244 6.08 5.08 -3.89
N VAL A 245 5.05 5.23 -3.07
CA VAL A 245 4.47 4.16 -2.25
C VAL A 245 3.95 3.05 -3.17
N VAL A 246 3.06 3.41 -4.12
CA VAL A 246 2.50 2.46 -5.08
C VAL A 246 3.59 1.78 -5.92
N LEU A 247 4.60 2.52 -6.39
CA LEU A 247 5.70 1.97 -7.19
C LEU A 247 6.72 1.18 -6.35
N GLY A 248 6.97 1.59 -5.10
CA GLY A 248 7.97 1.01 -4.21
C GLY A 248 7.65 -0.42 -3.80
N ALA A 249 6.40 -0.67 -3.38
CA ALA A 249 5.95 -2.03 -3.05
C ALA A 249 5.99 -2.95 -4.26
N VAL A 250 5.66 -2.41 -5.43
CA VAL A 250 5.65 -3.15 -6.68
C VAL A 250 7.08 -3.47 -7.16
N HIS A 251 8.03 -2.57 -6.94
CA HIS A 251 9.46 -2.80 -7.22
C HIS A 251 10.08 -3.86 -6.31
N ARG A 252 9.75 -3.89 -5.00
CA ARG A 252 10.23 -4.94 -4.09
C ARG A 252 9.80 -6.33 -4.55
N GLY A 253 8.55 -6.46 -5.02
CA GLY A 253 8.06 -7.69 -5.63
C GLY A 253 8.84 -8.09 -6.89
N TYR A 254 9.12 -7.14 -7.78
CA TYR A 254 9.85 -7.40 -9.03
C TYR A 254 11.34 -7.71 -8.82
N ASP A 255 12.02 -7.02 -7.90
CA ASP A 255 13.43 -7.25 -7.61
C ASP A 255 13.65 -8.62 -6.93
N ARG A 256 12.74 -9.07 -6.04
CA ARG A 256 12.78 -10.44 -5.47
C ARG A 256 12.63 -11.53 -6.55
N GLN A 257 11.83 -11.29 -7.60
CA GLN A 257 11.67 -12.21 -8.73
C GLN A 257 12.97 -12.43 -9.53
N ARG A 258 13.71 -11.35 -9.83
CA ARG A 258 14.96 -11.42 -10.62
C ARG A 258 16.09 -12.14 -9.89
N VAL A 259 16.14 -12.01 -8.56
CA VAL A 259 17.12 -12.72 -7.74
C VAL A 259 16.90 -14.23 -7.86
N ARG A 260 15.67 -14.73 -7.82
CA ARG A 260 15.40 -16.18 -7.97
C ARG A 260 15.73 -16.75 -9.35
N THR A 261 15.44 -16.01 -10.43
CA THR A 261 15.76 -16.49 -11.80
C THR A 261 17.26 -16.57 -12.06
N SER A 262 18.07 -15.79 -11.32
CA SER A 262 19.54 -15.80 -11.45
C SER A 262 20.24 -16.86 -10.58
N PHE A 263 19.56 -17.43 -9.57
CA PHE A 263 20.06 -18.56 -8.78
C PHE A 263 19.73 -19.94 -9.38
N GLN A 264 18.95 -20.00 -10.46
CA GLN A 264 18.59 -21.24 -11.16
C GLN A 264 19.33 -21.44 -12.50
N ALA A 265 20.42 -20.72 -12.75
CA ALA A 265 21.26 -20.84 -13.94
C ALA A 265 22.63 -21.46 -13.63
#